data_AF-A0A9D5LNS9-F1
#
_entry.id   AF-A0A9D5LNS9-F1
#
_cell.length_a   1.000
_cell.length_b   1.000
_cell.length_c   1.000
_cell.angle_alpha   90.00
_cell.angle_beta   90.00
_cell.angle_gamma   90.00
#
_symmetry.space_group_name_H-M   'P 1'
#
loop_
_entity.id
_entity.type
_entity.pdbx_description
1 polymer ?
#
loop_
_entity_poly.entity_id
_entity_poly.type
_entity_poly.pdbx_seq_one_letter_code
_entity_poly.pdbx_strand_id
1 'polypeptide(L)'
;MEKLKLNFDAEILGTPRTFIVEVPYSDGVVATSEFCPTELLSGSVELMAAIRGESLDAFMSDCRMQLFAMQKITDAESDLDRHIGALMAVVMERLSRSKVIPFSDLLTDIDCFSLLLKAAGFDPREIHSMYPRITQTILNLYPDNISNIPESCQRNSACC
;
A
#
# COMPACT_ATOMS: atom_id res chain seq x y z
N MET A 1 -6.05 -22.40 -3.01
CA MET A 1 -5.89 -21.15 -2.26
C MET A 1 -7.27 -20.53 -2.14
N GLU A 2 -7.76 -20.36 -0.92
CA GLU A 2 -9.06 -19.75 -0.65
C GLU A 2 -8.98 -18.24 -0.92
N LYS A 3 -10.10 -17.59 -1.22
CA LYS A 3 -10.18 -16.13 -1.25
C LYS A 3 -10.97 -15.66 -0.05
N LEU A 4 -10.36 -14.79 0.74
CA LEU A 4 -11.00 -14.13 1.87
C LEU A 4 -11.59 -12.80 1.40
N LYS A 5 -12.84 -12.52 1.78
CA LYS A 5 -13.48 -11.23 1.59
C LYS A 5 -13.45 -10.46 2.90
N LEU A 6 -12.78 -9.32 2.89
CA LEU A 6 -12.58 -8.47 4.05
C LEU A 6 -13.38 -7.19 3.86
N ASN A 7 -14.25 -6.90 4.82
CA ASN A 7 -15.06 -5.69 4.81
C ASN A 7 -14.40 -4.64 5.72
N PHE A 8 -14.18 -3.45 5.16
CA PHE A 8 -13.69 -2.31 5.91
C PHE A 8 -14.69 -1.17 5.80
N ASP A 9 -15.30 -0.82 6.93
CA ASP A 9 -16.25 0.28 7.00
C ASP A 9 -15.53 1.58 7.40
N ALA A 10 -15.86 2.66 6.71
CA ALA A 10 -15.33 4.00 6.98
C ALA A 10 -16.41 5.07 6.74
N GLU A 11 -16.35 6.17 7.48
CA GLU A 11 -17.23 7.32 7.26
C GLU A 11 -16.46 8.44 6.56
N ILE A 12 -16.67 8.60 5.25
CA ILE A 12 -15.96 9.59 4.44
C ILE A 12 -16.89 10.78 4.22
N LEU A 13 -16.52 11.95 4.77
CA LEU A 13 -17.32 13.18 4.69
C LEU A 13 -18.77 13.01 5.19
N GLY A 14 -18.96 12.29 6.30
CA GLY A 14 -20.29 12.00 6.85
C GLY A 14 -21.07 10.93 6.09
N THR A 15 -20.49 10.32 5.06
CA THR A 15 -21.12 9.26 4.27
C THR A 15 -20.48 7.90 4.60
N PRO A 16 -21.24 6.94 5.14
CA PRO A 16 -20.76 5.58 5.33
C PRO A 16 -20.38 4.94 4.00
N ARG A 17 -19.20 4.32 3.95
CA ARG A 17 -18.70 3.53 2.83
C ARG A 17 -18.12 2.22 3.33
N THR A 18 -18.33 1.15 2.58
CA THR A 18 -17.75 -0.17 2.83
C THR A 18 -16.82 -0.54 1.68
N PHE A 19 -15.56 -0.80 2.00
CA PHE A 19 -14.55 -1.29 1.06
C PHE A 19 -14.47 -2.80 1.22
N ILE A 20 -14.77 -3.54 0.15
CA ILE A 20 -14.69 -5.01 0.13
C ILE A 20 -13.41 -5.40 -0.59
N VAL A 21 -12.42 -5.85 0.18
CA VAL A 21 -11.13 -6.31 -0.34
C VAL A 21 -11.14 -7.83 -0.43
N GLU A 22 -10.82 -8.37 -1.61
CA GLU A 22 -10.68 -9.81 -1.83
C GLU A 22 -9.22 -10.18 -2.00
N VAL A 23 -8.69 -11.01 -1.10
CA VAL A 23 -7.29 -11.46 -1.13
C VAL A 23 -7.20 -12.98 -1.03
N PRO A 24 -6.23 -13.61 -1.70
CA PRO A 24 -5.93 -15.01 -1.45
C PRO A 24 -5.42 -15.23 -0.03
N TYR A 25 -5.84 -16.33 0.60
CA TYR A 25 -5.56 -16.64 2.00
C TYR A 25 -5.13 -18.11 2.19
N SER A 26 -4.15 -18.32 3.08
CA SER A 26 -3.75 -19.64 3.60
C SER A 26 -3.11 -19.46 4.98
N ASP A 27 -3.55 -20.24 5.97
CA ASP A 27 -2.87 -20.41 7.27
C ASP A 27 -2.48 -19.10 7.99
N GLY A 28 -3.39 -18.12 8.03
CA GLY A 28 -3.17 -16.83 8.69
C GLY A 28 -2.43 -15.80 7.84
N VAL A 29 -2.04 -16.16 6.62
CA VAL A 29 -1.28 -15.32 5.68
C VAL A 29 -2.16 -14.92 4.49
N VAL A 30 -2.08 -13.65 4.09
CA VAL A 30 -2.75 -13.11 2.89
C VAL A 30 -1.73 -12.70 1.84
N ALA A 31 -2.04 -12.96 0.56
CA ALA A 31 -1.23 -12.50 -0.56
C ALA A 31 -1.74 -11.13 -1.05
N THR A 32 -0.95 -10.08 -0.86
CA THR A 32 -1.38 -8.69 -1.09
C THR A 32 -0.71 -8.04 -2.30
N SER A 33 0.30 -8.69 -2.88
CA SER A 33 1.07 -8.25 -4.05
C SER A 33 0.36 -8.31 -5.40
N GLU A 34 -0.98 -8.25 -5.46
CA GLU A 34 -1.72 -8.36 -6.72
C GLU A 34 -1.24 -7.34 -7.75
N PHE A 35 -0.88 -6.14 -7.28
CA PHE A 35 -0.48 -5.01 -8.13
C PHE A 35 1.02 -4.75 -8.17
N CYS A 36 1.81 -5.45 -7.34
CA CYS A 36 3.25 -5.20 -7.22
C CYS A 36 4.01 -5.67 -8.48
N PRO A 37 4.77 -4.79 -9.16
CA PRO A 37 5.59 -5.16 -10.31
C PRO A 37 6.64 -6.23 -9.98
N THR A 38 6.84 -7.19 -10.89
CA THR A 38 7.73 -8.34 -10.65
C THR A 38 9.19 -7.92 -10.50
N GLU A 39 9.56 -6.79 -11.09
CA GLU A 39 10.88 -6.18 -10.99
C GLU A 39 11.19 -5.76 -9.54
N LEU A 40 10.18 -5.32 -8.78
CA LEU A 40 10.30 -5.01 -7.36
C LEU A 40 10.35 -6.27 -6.49
N LEU A 41 9.77 -7.38 -6.98
CA LEU A 41 9.80 -8.67 -6.30
C LEU A 41 11.19 -9.32 -6.38
N SER A 42 12.03 -8.98 -7.36
CA SER A 42 13.35 -9.61 -7.56
C SER A 42 14.42 -9.35 -6.47
N GLY A 43 14.06 -8.71 -5.35
CA GLY A 43 14.95 -8.39 -4.23
C GLY A 43 15.22 -9.54 -3.26
N SER A 44 15.65 -9.20 -2.02
CA SER A 44 16.04 -10.18 -0.99
C SER A 44 14.89 -11.12 -0.61
N VAL A 45 15.22 -12.28 -0.02
CA VAL A 45 14.23 -13.31 0.40
C VAL A 45 13.20 -12.73 1.38
N GLU A 46 13.60 -11.81 2.26
CA GLU A 46 12.70 -11.14 3.20
C GLU A 46 11.70 -10.22 2.48
N LEU A 47 12.17 -9.47 1.48
CA LEU A 47 11.32 -8.61 0.65
C LEU A 47 10.28 -9.46 -0.10
N MET A 48 10.72 -10.57 -0.69
CA MET A 48 9.84 -11.53 -1.35
C MET A 48 8.80 -12.14 -0.42
N ALA A 49 9.19 -12.48 0.82
CA ALA A 49 8.29 -13.09 1.79
C ALA A 49 7.20 -12.11 2.24
N ALA A 50 7.57 -10.87 2.58
CA ALA A 50 6.62 -9.82 2.98
C ALA A 50 5.60 -9.51 1.89
N ILE A 51 6.05 -9.45 0.63
CA ILE A 51 5.19 -9.13 -0.52
C ILE A 51 4.29 -10.33 -0.90
N ARG A 52 4.82 -11.56 -0.84
CA ARG A 52 4.04 -12.77 -1.16
C ARG A 52 3.06 -13.17 -0.05
N GLY A 53 3.22 -12.66 1.15
CA GLY A 53 2.47 -13.10 2.31
C GLY A 53 2.72 -12.25 3.54
N GLU A 54 1.72 -11.48 3.95
CA GLU A 54 1.71 -10.81 5.25
C GLU A 54 0.66 -11.46 6.17
N SER A 55 0.82 -11.32 7.48
CA SER A 55 -0.20 -11.82 8.41
C SER A 55 -1.52 -11.09 8.19
N LEU A 56 -2.64 -11.81 8.24
CA LEU A 56 -3.98 -11.23 8.11
C LEU A 56 -4.21 -10.03 9.06
N ASP A 57 -3.72 -10.13 10.30
CA ASP A 57 -3.89 -9.07 11.30
C ASP A 57 -3.12 -7.80 10.95
N ALA A 58 -1.88 -7.93 10.47
CA ALA A 58 -1.09 -6.79 9.99
C ALA A 58 -1.78 -6.11 8.80
N PHE A 59 -2.20 -6.90 7.80
CA PHE A 59 -2.90 -6.39 6.63
C PHE A 59 -4.17 -5.62 7.00
N MET A 60 -5.00 -6.20 7.87
CA MET A 60 -6.21 -5.54 8.34
C MET A 60 -5.90 -4.26 9.12
N SER A 61 -4.83 -4.25 9.92
CA SER A 61 -4.39 -3.07 10.66
C SER A 61 -3.98 -1.95 9.71
N ASP A 62 -3.19 -2.27 8.70
CA ASP A 62 -2.64 -1.29 7.74
C ASP A 62 -3.74 -0.70 6.86
N CYS A 63 -4.67 -1.53 6.36
CA CYS A 63 -5.86 -1.05 5.65
C CYS A 63 -6.72 -0.12 6.53
N ARG A 64 -6.93 -0.46 7.81
CA ARG A 64 -7.68 0.40 8.75
C ARG A 64 -6.98 1.72 9.02
N MET A 65 -5.64 1.72 9.10
CA MET A 65 -4.87 2.95 9.28
C MET A 65 -5.05 3.91 8.11
N GLN A 66 -4.98 3.41 6.88
CA GLN A 66 -5.22 4.24 5.69
C GLN A 66 -6.65 4.76 5.66
N LEU A 67 -7.65 3.91 5.89
CA LEU A 67 -9.04 4.35 5.91
C LEU A 67 -9.31 5.36 7.04
N PHE A 68 -8.70 5.18 8.22
CA PHE A 68 -8.79 6.15 9.30
C PHE A 68 -8.19 7.50 8.91
N ALA A 69 -7.02 7.51 8.27
CA ALA A 69 -6.42 8.74 7.75
C ALA A 69 -7.31 9.39 6.68
N MET A 70 -7.89 8.59 5.79
CA MET A 70 -8.81 9.03 4.73
C MET A 70 -10.03 9.78 5.31
N GLN A 71 -10.58 9.33 6.44
CA GLN A 71 -11.70 10.01 7.13
C GLN A 71 -11.36 11.42 7.62
N LYS A 72 -10.07 11.73 7.81
CA LYS A 72 -9.60 13.03 8.30
C LYS A 72 -9.29 14.03 7.18
N ILE A 73 -9.26 13.58 5.93
CA ILE A 73 -8.92 14.42 4.78
C ILE A 73 -10.21 15.00 4.17
N THR A 74 -10.46 16.27 4.49
CA THR A 74 -11.69 16.98 4.09
C THR A 74 -11.55 17.81 2.82
N ASP A 75 -10.32 18.14 2.43
CA ASP A 75 -9.97 19.12 1.39
C ASP A 75 -9.39 18.49 0.11
N ALA A 76 -9.46 17.17 -0.03
CA ALA A 76 -9.04 16.48 -1.27
C ALA A 76 -9.97 16.80 -2.46
N GLU A 77 -9.36 17.14 -3.60
CA GLU A 77 -10.06 17.49 -4.85
C GLU A 77 -10.76 16.28 -5.50
N SER A 78 -10.21 15.08 -5.31
CA SER A 78 -10.78 13.82 -5.80
C SER A 78 -10.73 12.69 -4.77
N ASP A 79 -11.41 11.58 -5.06
CA ASP A 79 -11.32 10.37 -4.23
C ASP A 79 -9.92 9.75 -4.28
N LEU A 80 -9.25 9.81 -5.44
CA LEU A 80 -7.87 9.37 -5.61
C LEU A 80 -6.91 10.20 -4.74
N ASP A 81 -7.05 11.54 -4.73
CA ASP A 81 -6.21 12.41 -3.89
C ASP A 81 -6.38 12.09 -2.41
N ARG A 82 -7.59 11.69 -2.00
CA ARG A 82 -7.87 11.26 -0.63
C ARG A 82 -7.17 9.95 -0.30
N HIS A 83 -7.18 8.97 -1.21
CA HIS A 83 -6.42 7.73 -1.04
C HIS A 83 -4.90 7.98 -0.99
N ILE A 84 -4.38 8.84 -1.87
CA ILE A 84 -2.95 9.21 -1.88
C ILE A 84 -2.59 9.92 -0.57
N GLY A 85 -3.39 10.89 -0.13
CA GLY A 85 -3.18 11.59 1.13
C GLY A 85 -3.21 10.65 2.34
N ALA A 86 -4.10 9.65 2.33
CA ALA A 86 -4.17 8.63 3.37
C ALA A 86 -2.92 7.74 3.42
N LEU A 87 -2.45 7.28 2.25
CA LEU A 87 -1.18 6.54 2.14
C LEU A 87 -0.01 7.38 2.68
N MET A 88 0.10 8.64 2.26
CA MET A 88 1.16 9.54 2.72
C MET A 88 1.11 9.77 4.23
N ALA A 89 -0.09 9.91 4.81
CA ALA A 89 -0.25 10.04 6.26
C ALA A 89 0.26 8.81 7.02
N VAL A 90 0.00 7.59 6.52
CA VAL A 90 0.52 6.35 7.12
C VAL A 90 2.04 6.27 7.01
N VAL A 91 2.60 6.56 5.84
CA VAL A 91 4.06 6.60 5.63
C VAL A 91 4.71 7.62 6.58
N MET A 92 4.15 8.82 6.68
CA MET A 92 4.65 9.86 7.60
C MET A 92 4.53 9.45 9.07
N GLU A 93 3.46 8.77 9.48
CA GLU A 93 3.30 8.25 10.84
C GLU A 93 4.37 7.19 11.15
N ARG A 94 4.66 6.26 10.23
CA ARG A 94 5.74 5.28 10.41
C ARG A 94 7.12 5.96 10.48
N LEU A 95 7.37 6.95 9.62
CA LEU A 95 8.60 7.74 9.63
C LEU A 95 8.78 8.49 10.95
N SER A 96 7.69 9.04 11.50
CA SER A 96 7.73 9.77 12.77
C SER A 96 8.20 8.87 13.93
N ARG A 97 7.77 7.60 13.94
CA ARG A 97 8.09 6.60 14.96
C ARG A 97 9.48 6.00 14.82
N SER A 98 9.85 5.59 13.59
CA SER A 98 11.04 4.75 13.37
C SER A 98 12.22 5.49 12.75
N LYS A 99 12.04 6.72 12.23
CA LYS A 99 13.00 7.53 11.45
C LYS A 99 13.46 6.92 10.12
N VAL A 100 13.48 5.60 10.03
CA VAL A 100 13.78 4.82 8.83
C VAL A 100 12.71 3.74 8.69
N ILE A 101 12.22 3.53 7.47
CA ILE A 101 11.26 2.49 7.12
C ILE A 101 11.97 1.48 6.20
N PRO A 102 11.89 0.17 6.46
CA PRO A 102 12.32 -0.85 5.51
C PRO A 102 11.52 -0.75 4.19
N PHE A 103 12.17 -0.92 3.04
CA PHE A 103 11.48 -0.89 1.74
C PHE A 103 10.34 -1.91 1.65
N SER A 104 10.44 -3.06 2.33
CA SER A 104 9.35 -4.05 2.44
C SER A 104 8.08 -3.46 3.05
N ASP A 105 8.23 -2.68 4.12
CA ASP A 105 7.10 -2.11 4.84
C ASP A 105 6.43 -1.01 4.01
N LEU A 106 7.23 -0.25 3.23
CA LEU A 106 6.71 0.68 2.25
C LEU A 106 5.87 -0.05 1.19
N LEU A 107 6.32 -1.20 0.69
CA LEU A 107 5.55 -1.98 -0.28
C LEU A 107 4.26 -2.54 0.33
N THR A 108 4.26 -2.96 1.59
CA THR A 108 3.03 -3.35 2.31
C THR A 108 2.02 -2.21 2.36
N ASP A 109 2.47 -0.98 2.66
CA ASP A 109 1.60 0.20 2.65
C ASP A 109 1.03 0.45 1.23
N ILE A 110 1.84 0.26 0.18
CA ILE A 110 1.41 0.46 -1.22
C ILE A 110 0.49 -0.67 -1.71
N ASP A 111 0.70 -1.91 -1.27
CA ASP A 111 -0.18 -3.05 -1.54
C ASP A 111 -1.57 -2.82 -0.92
N CYS A 112 -1.61 -2.37 0.35
CA CYS A 112 -2.85 -1.95 1.01
C CYS A 112 -3.57 -0.84 0.24
N PHE A 113 -2.84 0.21 -0.15
CA PHE A 113 -3.37 1.31 -0.94
C PHE A 113 -4.00 0.82 -2.27
N SER A 114 -3.29 -0.06 -2.97
CA SER A 114 -3.71 -0.59 -4.27
C SER A 114 -4.97 -1.45 -4.17
N LEU A 115 -5.05 -2.29 -3.12
CA LEU A 115 -6.23 -3.10 -2.85
C LEU A 115 -7.44 -2.26 -2.42
N LEU A 116 -7.22 -1.18 -1.65
CA LEU A 116 -8.27 -0.24 -1.28
C LEU A 116 -8.80 0.54 -2.49
N LEU A 117 -7.94 0.96 -3.43
CA LEU A 117 -8.36 1.56 -4.69
C LEU A 117 -9.21 0.59 -5.51
N LYS A 118 -8.79 -0.67 -5.62
CA LYS A 118 -9.59 -1.70 -6.30
C LYS A 118 -10.97 -1.84 -5.65
N ALA A 119 -11.02 -1.89 -4.32
CA ALA A 119 -12.28 -1.95 -3.57
C ALA A 119 -13.15 -0.70 -3.72
N ALA A 120 -12.55 0.46 -4.02
CA ALA A 120 -13.23 1.71 -4.35
C ALA A 120 -13.73 1.76 -5.82
N GLY A 121 -13.36 0.78 -6.65
CA GLY A 121 -13.84 0.65 -8.04
C GLY A 121 -12.90 1.23 -9.11
N PHE A 122 -11.65 1.55 -8.78
CA PHE A 122 -10.65 2.00 -9.76
C PHE A 122 -10.24 0.88 -10.73
N ASP A 123 -9.88 1.23 -11.97
CA ASP A 123 -9.49 0.26 -13.00
C ASP A 123 -8.16 -0.42 -12.61
N PRO A 124 -8.07 -1.76 -12.60
CA PRO A 124 -6.85 -2.48 -12.26
C PRO A 124 -5.62 -2.07 -13.07
N ARG A 125 -5.77 -1.67 -14.34
CA ARG A 125 -4.67 -1.22 -15.20
C ARG A 125 -4.14 0.13 -14.77
N GLU A 126 -5.03 1.02 -14.30
CA GLU A 126 -4.62 2.30 -13.72
C GLU A 126 -3.83 2.06 -12.43
N ILE A 127 -4.33 1.18 -11.55
CA ILE A 127 -3.64 0.81 -10.30
C ILE A 127 -2.24 0.26 -10.59
N HIS A 128 -2.10 -0.68 -11.53
CA HIS A 128 -0.79 -1.17 -11.96
C HIS A 128 0.15 -0.07 -12.47
N SER A 129 -0.38 0.92 -13.21
CA SER A 129 0.43 2.03 -13.71
C SER A 129 0.83 3.04 -12.62
N MET A 130 0.01 3.18 -11.58
CA MET A 130 0.24 4.10 -10.47
C MET A 130 1.22 3.54 -9.44
N TYR A 131 1.14 2.23 -9.15
CA TYR A 131 1.96 1.56 -8.14
C TYR A 131 3.45 1.97 -8.20
N PRO A 132 4.17 1.73 -9.32
CA PRO A 132 5.58 2.09 -9.39
C PRO A 132 5.83 3.59 -9.29
N ARG A 133 4.94 4.42 -9.84
CA ARG A 133 5.07 5.88 -9.83
C ARG A 133 4.98 6.43 -8.42
N ILE A 134 3.96 5.98 -7.66
CA ILE A 134 3.75 6.36 -6.26
C ILE A 134 4.92 5.87 -5.40
N THR A 135 5.35 4.61 -5.59
CA THR A 135 6.54 4.06 -4.91
C THR A 135 7.74 4.98 -5.12
N GLN A 136 8.03 5.35 -6.38
CA GLN A 136 9.16 6.21 -6.71
C GLN A 136 9.00 7.63 -6.14
N THR A 137 7.79 8.20 -6.17
CA THR A 137 7.52 9.50 -5.56
C THR A 137 7.85 9.49 -4.07
N ILE A 138 7.44 8.45 -3.34
CA ILE A 138 7.73 8.33 -1.90
C ILE A 138 9.24 8.18 -1.65
N LEU A 139 9.92 7.34 -2.43
CA LEU A 139 11.38 7.19 -2.36
C LEU A 139 12.11 8.52 -2.59
N ASN A 140 11.65 9.32 -3.56
CA ASN A 140 12.25 10.62 -3.87
C ASN A 140 11.99 11.68 -2.79
N LEU A 141 10.85 11.59 -2.09
CA LEU A 141 10.51 12.50 -0.98
C LEU A 141 11.31 12.17 0.29
N TYR A 142 11.67 10.91 0.48
CA TYR A 142 12.32 10.42 1.70
C TYR A 142 13.57 9.55 1.42
N PRO A 143 14.55 10.05 0.65
CA PRO A 143 15.66 9.23 0.14
C PRO A 143 16.53 8.63 1.25
N ASP A 144 16.69 9.34 2.36
CA ASP A 144 17.53 8.91 3.49
C ASP A 144 16.74 8.14 4.56
N ASN A 145 15.41 8.05 4.42
CA ASN A 145 14.55 7.44 5.42
C ASN A 145 13.96 6.10 4.96
N ILE A 146 14.28 5.62 3.78
CA ILE A 146 13.88 4.29 3.31
C ILE A 146 15.14 3.42 3.16
N SER A 147 15.18 2.29 3.87
CA SER A 147 16.33 1.37 3.86
C SER A 147 16.07 0.12 3.03
N ASN A 148 17.13 -0.62 2.70
CA ASN A 148 17.06 -1.90 1.95
C ASN A 148 16.39 -1.77 0.57
N ILE A 149 16.51 -0.61 -0.07
CA ILE A 149 16.02 -0.36 -1.42
C ILE A 149 16.80 -1.26 -2.40
N PRO A 150 16.14 -2.06 -3.26
CA PRO A 150 16.80 -2.87 -4.28
C PRO A 150 17.65 -2.04 -5.25
N GLU A 151 18.78 -2.58 -5.72
CA GLU A 151 19.66 -1.87 -6.67
C GLU A 151 18.96 -1.47 -7.98
N SER A 152 17.92 -2.21 -8.38
CA SER A 152 17.05 -1.91 -9.52
C SER A 152 16.30 -0.58 -9.35
N CYS A 153 15.93 -0.24 -8.11
CA CYS A 153 15.26 1.01 -7.74
C CYS A 153 16.25 2.15 -7.45
N GLN A 154 17.53 1.85 -7.20
CA GLN A 154 18.56 2.85 -6.86
C GLN A 154 19.21 3.50 -8.09
N ARG A 155 19.41 2.74 -9.17
CA ARG A 155 20.27 3.19 -10.29
C ARG A 155 19.55 3.91 -11.41
N ASN A 156 18.23 3.82 -11.46
CA ASN A 156 17.47 4.46 -12.52
C ASN A 156 16.17 5.02 -11.95
N SER A 157 15.74 6.13 -12.53
CA SER A 157 14.35 6.58 -12.61
C SER A 157 13.41 5.55 -13.29
N ALA A 158 13.71 4.24 -13.22
CA ALA A 158 13.14 3.16 -14.02
C ALA A 158 12.39 2.12 -13.16
N CYS A 159 11.50 2.62 -12.31
CA CYS A 159 10.26 1.90 -12.04
C CYS A 159 9.24 2.04 -13.22
N CYS A 160 9.68 2.42 -14.43
CA CYS A 160 8.82 2.69 -15.59
C CYS A 160 8.62 1.47 -16.47
#